data_AF-A0A7S2MQM9-F1
#
_entry.id   AF-A0A7S2MQM9-F1
#
_cell.length_a   1.000
_cell.length_b   1.000
_cell.length_c   1.000
_cell.angle_alpha   90.00
_cell.angle_beta   90.00
_cell.angle_gamma   90.00
#
_symmetry.space_group_name_H-M   'P 1'
#
loop_
_entity.id
_entity.type
_entity.pdbx_description
1 polymer ?
#
loop_
_entity_poly.entity_id
_entity_poly.type
_entity_poly.pdbx_seq_one_letter_code
_entity_poly.pdbx_strand_id
1 'polypeptide(L)'
;SSLKIYCPGVEYAVCWTAKCTKNGDGKTASCGCLSVRDSIKNEGRFEPGWSSSVLIGSHSYRAVLKKLINNETDDAETEFCDLVANKTLYDDYGLTPDRISVFGTYNEYINTTSNDRVGCDNDVSYAQCMGAPCYNSVYNGIWNLTCICPYVNKTSGSTWDSGDDVCWSANATGDCAVVAGSSRDTYTLDYLESTVSAMKSANMTVRNHKCPCVGS
;
A
#
# COMPACT_ATOMS: atom_id res chain seq x y z
N SER A 1 -20.50 8.21 -1.35
CA SER A 1 -19.45 7.58 -2.18
C SER A 1 -18.15 7.61 -1.40
N SER A 2 -17.22 6.67 -1.61
CA SER A 2 -15.84 6.91 -1.19
C SER A 2 -15.26 7.99 -2.12
N LEU A 3 -14.65 9.01 -1.53
CA LEU A 3 -13.94 10.03 -2.28
C LEU A 3 -12.69 9.38 -2.90
N LYS A 4 -12.39 9.73 -4.15
CA LYS A 4 -11.27 9.18 -4.93
C LYS A 4 -10.55 10.34 -5.60
N ILE A 5 -9.23 10.41 -5.42
CA ILE A 5 -8.37 11.39 -6.06
C ILE A 5 -7.63 10.71 -7.22
N TYR A 6 -7.60 11.40 -8.35
CA TYR A 6 -6.92 10.99 -9.57
C TYR A 6 -5.91 12.08 -9.95
N CYS A 7 -4.64 11.72 -10.20
CA CYS A 7 -3.65 12.67 -10.72
C CYS A 7 -3.15 12.24 -12.09
N PRO A 8 -3.80 12.73 -13.16
CA PRO A 8 -3.41 12.41 -14.52
C PRO A 8 -1.92 12.70 -14.78
N GLY A 9 -1.23 11.73 -15.38
CA GLY A 9 0.17 11.89 -15.77
C GLY A 9 1.19 11.63 -14.67
N VAL A 10 0.75 11.41 -13.42
CA VAL A 10 1.61 10.97 -12.31
C VAL A 10 1.87 9.46 -12.39
N GLU A 11 3.07 9.05 -11.96
CA GLU A 11 3.41 7.64 -11.81
C GLU A 11 3.16 7.16 -10.38
N TYR A 12 2.58 5.97 -10.26
CA TYR A 12 2.22 5.36 -9.00
C TYR A 12 2.78 3.95 -8.87
N ALA A 13 2.73 3.42 -7.65
CA ALA A 13 2.92 2.00 -7.40
C ALA A 13 1.55 1.33 -7.18
N VAL A 14 1.34 0.16 -7.78
CA VAL A 14 0.17 -0.69 -7.50
C VAL A 14 0.65 -2.01 -6.95
N CYS A 15 0.32 -2.26 -5.68
CA CYS A 15 0.76 -3.46 -4.96
C CYS A 15 -0.28 -4.60 -5.02
N TRP A 16 -1.57 -4.27 -5.10
CA TRP A 16 -2.69 -5.22 -5.26
C TRP A 16 -2.60 -6.53 -4.44
N THR A 17 -2.24 -7.66 -5.04
CA THR A 17 -2.14 -9.01 -4.45
C THR A 17 -0.72 -9.37 -4.02
N ALA A 18 0.16 -8.38 -3.87
CA ALA A 18 1.54 -8.64 -3.54
C ALA A 18 1.69 -9.41 -2.23
N LYS A 19 2.63 -10.36 -2.23
CA LYS A 19 3.23 -10.88 -1.01
C LYS A 19 4.32 -9.92 -0.56
N CYS A 20 4.48 -9.80 0.75
CA CYS A 20 5.39 -8.87 1.38
C CYS A 20 6.33 -9.61 2.32
N THR A 21 7.57 -9.15 2.43
CA THR A 21 8.54 -9.62 3.42
C THR A 21 8.49 -8.70 4.65
N LYS A 22 8.30 -9.23 5.85
CA LYS A 22 8.32 -8.43 7.10
C LYS A 22 9.72 -7.85 7.34
N ASN A 23 9.80 -6.57 7.74
CA ASN A 23 11.07 -5.84 7.91
C ASN A 23 11.73 -6.05 9.28
N GLY A 24 11.20 -6.94 10.12
CA GLY A 24 11.76 -7.27 11.43
C GLY A 24 11.47 -6.24 12.55
N ASP A 25 10.87 -5.10 12.21
CA ASP A 25 10.39 -4.08 13.16
C ASP A 25 9.04 -4.44 13.82
N GLY A 26 8.42 -5.55 13.40
CA GLY A 26 7.12 -6.02 13.88
C GLY A 26 5.93 -5.19 13.42
N LYS A 27 6.12 -4.23 12.50
CA LYS A 27 5.11 -3.24 12.10
C LYS A 27 5.03 -3.02 10.60
N THR A 28 6.12 -3.17 9.87
CA THR A 28 6.18 -2.93 8.42
C THR A 28 6.63 -4.16 7.65
N ALA A 29 6.23 -4.21 6.39
CA ALA A 29 6.62 -5.20 5.43
C ALA A 29 6.96 -4.53 4.09
N SER A 30 7.97 -5.06 3.42
CA SER A 30 8.35 -4.67 2.06
C SER A 30 7.51 -5.48 1.07
N CYS A 31 6.68 -4.81 0.28
CA CYS A 31 5.78 -5.44 -0.69
C CYS A 31 6.25 -5.13 -2.12
N GLY A 32 6.24 -6.14 -2.99
CA GLY A 32 6.52 -5.92 -4.41
C GLY A 32 5.35 -5.22 -5.10
N CYS A 33 5.62 -4.16 -5.85
CA CYS A 33 4.58 -3.38 -6.51
C CYS A 33 4.99 -3.07 -7.96
N LEU A 34 4.01 -2.81 -8.81
CA LEU A 34 4.23 -2.45 -10.20
C LEU A 34 4.21 -0.94 -10.35
N SER A 35 5.21 -0.41 -11.03
CA SER A 35 5.16 0.96 -11.53
C SER A 35 4.09 1.06 -12.61
N VAL A 36 3.10 1.91 -12.40
CA VAL A 36 2.07 2.20 -13.38
C VAL A 36 1.98 3.69 -13.59
N ARG A 37 1.74 4.09 -14.84
CA ARG A 37 1.39 5.45 -15.18
C ARG A 37 -0.12 5.52 -15.33
N ASP A 38 -0.72 6.53 -14.71
CA ASP A 38 -2.16 6.72 -14.79
C ASP A 38 -2.59 6.98 -16.24
N SER A 39 -3.57 6.20 -16.69
CA SER A 39 -4.20 6.32 -18.00
C SER A 39 -5.63 5.77 -17.90
N ILE A 40 -6.49 6.07 -18.88
CA ILE A 40 -7.88 5.58 -18.93
C ILE A 40 -8.00 4.05 -18.75
N LYS A 41 -6.95 3.27 -19.06
CA LYS A 41 -6.94 1.81 -18.91
C LYS A 41 -6.36 1.31 -17.58
N ASN A 42 -5.54 2.11 -16.91
CA ASN A 42 -4.80 1.75 -15.69
C ASN A 42 -5.00 2.86 -14.66
N GLU A 43 -6.25 3.08 -14.25
CA GLU A 43 -6.60 4.15 -13.33
C GLU A 43 -6.03 3.87 -11.93
N GLY A 44 -4.90 4.52 -11.64
CA GLY A 44 -4.36 4.58 -10.29
C GLY A 44 -5.17 5.59 -9.50
N ARG A 45 -5.90 5.12 -8.49
CA ARG A 45 -6.72 5.99 -7.64
C ARG A 45 -6.26 5.95 -6.21
N PHE A 46 -6.16 7.14 -5.64
CA PHE A 46 -5.96 7.30 -4.23
C PHE A 46 -7.32 7.44 -3.54
N GLU A 47 -7.56 6.65 -2.49
CA GLU A 47 -8.78 6.77 -1.69
C GLU A 47 -8.39 7.38 -0.34
N PRO A 48 -8.62 8.70 -0.12
CA PRO A 48 -8.35 9.33 1.15
C PRO A 48 -9.18 8.67 2.25
N GLY A 49 -8.52 8.28 3.33
CA GLY A 49 -9.16 7.66 4.47
C GLY A 49 -8.34 6.52 5.05
N TRP A 50 -9.02 5.42 5.33
CA TRP A 50 -8.54 4.43 6.29
C TRP A 50 -7.31 3.65 5.80
N SER A 51 -7.35 3.23 4.54
CA SER A 51 -6.26 2.52 3.87
C SER A 51 -5.02 3.39 3.66
N SER A 52 -5.17 4.72 3.66
CA SER A 52 -4.10 5.71 3.49
C SER A 52 -3.64 6.35 4.80
N SER A 53 -4.04 5.80 5.93
CA SER A 53 -3.70 6.28 7.29
C SER A 53 -2.19 6.37 7.57
N VAL A 54 -1.36 5.67 6.81
CA VAL A 54 0.10 5.83 6.83
C VAL A 54 0.56 7.26 6.61
N LEU A 55 -0.21 8.07 5.86
CA LEU A 55 0.08 9.47 5.57
C LEU A 55 -0.39 10.43 6.67
N ILE A 56 -1.03 9.94 7.74
CA ILE A 56 -1.57 10.82 8.78
C ILE A 56 -0.49 11.65 9.48
N GLY A 57 0.78 11.24 9.41
CA GLY A 57 1.94 12.00 9.88
C GLY A 57 2.32 13.20 9.01
N SER A 58 1.92 13.25 7.74
CA SER A 58 2.16 14.35 6.80
C SER A 58 1.26 15.56 7.08
N HIS A 59 1.85 16.72 7.38
CA HIS A 59 1.14 17.98 7.51
C HIS A 59 0.41 18.36 6.22
N SER A 60 1.07 18.21 5.08
CA SER A 60 0.50 18.51 3.76
C SER A 60 -0.69 17.59 3.43
N TYR A 61 -0.59 16.30 3.74
CA TYR A 61 -1.73 15.39 3.59
C TYR A 61 -2.90 15.75 4.51
N ARG A 62 -2.62 16.14 5.76
CA ARG A 62 -3.66 16.61 6.69
C ARG A 62 -4.33 17.89 6.19
N ALA A 63 -3.62 18.76 5.46
CA ALA A 63 -4.20 19.95 4.82
C ALA A 63 -5.18 19.55 3.70
N VAL A 64 -4.77 18.64 2.81
CA VAL A 64 -5.64 18.02 1.79
C VAL A 64 -6.90 17.43 2.44
N LEU A 65 -6.76 16.63 3.51
CA LEU A 65 -7.92 16.05 4.19
C LEU A 65 -8.90 17.10 4.75
N LYS A 66 -8.39 18.21 5.28
CA LYS A 66 -9.25 19.31 5.78
C LYS A 66 -10.06 19.93 4.65
N LYS A 67 -9.44 20.18 3.48
CA LYS A 67 -10.13 20.69 2.29
C LYS A 67 -11.26 19.75 1.85
N LEU A 68 -10.99 18.44 1.82
CA LEU A 68 -12.00 17.43 1.52
C LEU A 68 -13.18 17.44 2.50
N ILE A 69 -12.91 17.58 3.80
CA ILE A 69 -13.96 17.70 4.83
C ILE A 69 -14.81 18.96 4.63
N ASN A 70 -14.20 20.05 4.14
CA ASN A 70 -14.87 21.31 3.86
C ASN A 70 -15.61 21.34 2.49
N ASN A 71 -15.63 20.22 1.75
CA ASN A 71 -16.14 20.14 0.38
C ASN A 71 -15.37 21.01 -0.64
N GLU A 72 -14.09 21.31 -0.38
CA GLU A 72 -13.17 21.96 -1.33
C GLU A 72 -12.46 20.88 -2.20
N THR A 73 -13.24 20.04 -2.89
CA THR A 73 -12.71 18.83 -3.55
C THR A 73 -11.68 19.15 -4.63
N ASP A 74 -11.97 20.07 -5.55
CA ASP A 74 -11.09 20.39 -6.68
C ASP A 74 -9.72 20.94 -6.20
N ASP A 75 -9.75 21.79 -5.17
CA ASP A 75 -8.55 22.32 -4.52
C ASP A 75 -7.74 21.20 -3.85
N ALA A 76 -8.40 20.31 -3.13
CA ALA A 76 -7.75 19.21 -2.44
C ALA A 76 -7.12 18.21 -3.41
N GLU A 77 -7.80 17.91 -4.52
CA GLU A 77 -7.28 17.06 -5.59
C GLU A 77 -6.05 17.69 -6.22
N THR A 78 -6.14 18.97 -6.59
CA THR A 78 -5.01 19.73 -7.15
C THR A 78 -3.81 19.70 -6.21
N GLU A 79 -4.01 20.06 -4.93
CA GLU A 79 -2.96 20.09 -3.92
C GLU A 79 -2.35 18.70 -3.68
N PHE A 80 -3.17 17.66 -3.56
CA PHE A 80 -2.67 16.28 -3.40
C PHE A 80 -1.80 15.85 -4.59
N CYS A 81 -2.26 16.14 -5.80
CA CYS A 81 -1.56 15.79 -7.02
C CYS A 81 -0.21 16.51 -7.15
N ASP A 82 -0.17 17.79 -6.78
CA ASP A 82 1.09 18.54 -6.72
C ASP A 82 2.05 17.96 -5.68
N LEU A 83 1.57 17.57 -4.50
CA LEU A 83 2.41 16.93 -3.46
C LEU A 83 3.00 15.60 -3.92
N VAL A 84 2.24 14.80 -4.66
CA VAL A 84 2.72 13.52 -5.21
C VAL A 84 3.73 13.78 -6.34
N ALA A 85 3.40 14.66 -7.30
CA ALA A 85 4.28 14.99 -8.42
C ALA A 85 5.62 15.56 -7.96
N ASN A 86 5.60 16.41 -6.93
CA ASN A 86 6.79 17.04 -6.35
C ASN A 86 7.50 16.18 -5.30
N LYS A 87 6.96 15.00 -4.98
CA LYS A 87 7.51 14.07 -3.96
C LYS A 87 7.64 14.64 -2.54
N THR A 88 6.85 15.66 -2.20
CA THR A 88 6.90 16.38 -0.91
C THR A 88 5.91 15.84 0.12
N LEU A 89 5.08 14.87 -0.26
CA LEU A 89 4.09 14.27 0.64
C LEU A 89 4.71 13.64 1.89
N TYR A 90 5.97 13.20 1.82
CA TYR A 90 6.68 12.48 2.87
C TYR A 90 7.77 13.31 3.58
N ASP A 91 7.83 14.62 3.36
CA ASP A 91 8.87 15.49 3.95
C ASP A 91 8.92 15.37 5.48
N ASP A 92 7.75 15.33 6.14
CA ASP A 92 7.64 15.14 7.60
C ASP A 92 8.18 13.80 8.12
N TYR A 93 8.37 12.83 7.22
CA TYR A 93 8.94 11.52 7.51
C TYR A 93 10.46 11.51 7.32
N GLY A 94 11.02 12.53 6.65
CA GLY A 94 12.41 12.52 6.20
C GLY A 94 12.65 11.46 5.11
N LEU A 95 11.61 11.13 4.34
CA LEU A 95 11.66 10.12 3.28
C LEU A 95 11.49 10.78 1.92
N THR A 96 12.19 10.27 0.91
CA THR A 96 12.08 10.72 -0.48
C THR A 96 11.76 9.53 -1.41
N PRO A 97 10.56 8.93 -1.30
CA PRO A 97 10.20 7.80 -2.14
C PRO A 97 10.10 8.19 -3.61
N ASP A 98 10.28 7.20 -4.48
CA ASP A 98 10.11 7.38 -5.92
C ASP A 98 8.64 7.55 -6.30
N ARG A 99 7.75 6.81 -5.63
CA ARG A 99 6.30 6.79 -5.90
C ARG A 99 5.49 6.58 -4.62
N ILE A 100 4.21 6.88 -4.69
CA ILE A 100 3.19 6.51 -3.70
C ILE A 100 2.44 5.27 -4.18
N SER A 101 2.15 4.35 -3.26
CA SER A 101 1.27 3.23 -3.56
C SER A 101 -0.21 3.64 -3.53
N VAL A 102 -0.95 3.25 -4.56
CA VAL A 102 -2.35 3.57 -4.76
C VAL A 102 -3.15 2.30 -5.05
N PHE A 103 -4.47 2.42 -5.07
CA PHE A 103 -5.32 1.33 -5.54
C PHE A 103 -5.39 1.36 -7.07
N GLY A 104 -5.26 0.22 -7.72
CA GLY A 104 -5.42 0.08 -9.18
C GLY A 104 -6.14 -1.22 -9.51
N THR A 105 -7.14 -1.17 -10.38
CA THR A 105 -8.04 -2.32 -10.67
C THR A 105 -7.56 -3.27 -11.75
N TYR A 106 -6.63 -2.84 -12.60
CA TYR A 106 -6.21 -3.60 -13.76
C TYR A 106 -4.72 -3.44 -13.99
N ASN A 107 -4.05 -4.57 -14.19
CA ASN A 107 -2.72 -4.62 -14.75
C ASN A 107 -2.62 -5.90 -15.58
N GLU A 108 -2.16 -5.80 -16.82
CA GLU A 108 -1.99 -6.93 -17.74
C GLU A 108 -1.13 -8.07 -17.14
N TYR A 109 -0.25 -7.76 -16.21
CA TYR A 109 0.61 -8.72 -15.51
C TYR A 109 -0.07 -9.38 -14.30
N ILE A 110 -1.18 -8.82 -13.83
CA ILE A 110 -1.97 -9.34 -12.71
C ILE A 110 -3.30 -9.83 -13.30
N ASN A 111 -3.24 -10.98 -13.98
CA ASN A 111 -4.41 -11.64 -14.54
C ASN A 111 -5.26 -12.26 -13.42
N THR A 112 -6.02 -11.45 -12.67
CA THR A 112 -7.02 -11.96 -11.73
C THR A 112 -8.25 -12.40 -12.53
N THR A 113 -8.17 -13.53 -13.25
CA THR A 113 -9.37 -14.17 -13.78
C THR A 113 -10.35 -14.57 -12.67
N SER A 114 -9.85 -14.76 -11.45
CA SER A 114 -10.66 -14.87 -10.24
C SER A 114 -10.68 -13.51 -9.51
N ASN A 115 -11.82 -12.83 -9.53
CA ASN A 115 -12.16 -11.84 -8.49
C ASN A 115 -12.54 -12.55 -7.18
N ASP A 116 -11.99 -13.73 -6.94
CA ASP A 116 -12.37 -14.56 -5.82
C ASP A 116 -11.56 -14.13 -4.61
N ARG A 117 -12.27 -14.02 -3.49
CA ARG A 117 -11.65 -13.77 -2.21
C ARG A 117 -11.33 -15.09 -1.56
N VAL A 118 -10.08 -15.29 -1.17
CA VAL A 118 -9.65 -16.42 -0.34
C VAL A 118 -9.82 -16.02 1.11
N GLY A 119 -10.63 -16.79 1.84
CA GLY A 119 -10.74 -16.69 3.29
C GLY A 119 -9.51 -17.32 3.96
N CYS A 120 -8.92 -16.60 4.91
CA CYS A 120 -7.88 -17.14 5.77
C CYS A 120 -8.45 -17.35 7.17
N ASP A 121 -8.54 -18.62 7.59
CA ASP A 121 -9.12 -19.03 8.87
C ASP A 121 -8.08 -19.11 10.02
N ASN A 122 -6.84 -18.68 9.76
CA ASN A 122 -5.74 -18.69 10.72
C ASN A 122 -5.21 -17.27 10.98
N ASP A 123 -4.31 -17.14 11.96
CA ASP A 123 -3.58 -15.90 12.19
C ASP A 123 -2.78 -15.50 10.94
N VAL A 124 -3.17 -14.40 10.29
CA VAL A 124 -2.55 -13.88 9.05
C VAL A 124 -2.07 -12.45 9.24
N SER A 125 -0.91 -12.14 8.66
CA SER A 125 -0.39 -10.78 8.54
C SER A 125 -0.89 -10.10 7.27
N TYR A 126 -1.66 -9.03 7.43
CA TYR A 126 -2.22 -8.23 6.35
C TYR A 126 -1.50 -6.90 6.22
N ALA A 127 -0.87 -6.66 5.07
CA ALA A 127 -0.24 -5.40 4.72
C ALA A 127 -1.26 -4.41 4.13
N GLN A 128 -1.11 -3.14 4.47
CA GLN A 128 -1.93 -2.02 4.01
C GLN A 128 -1.05 -1.04 3.26
N CYS A 129 -1.04 -1.15 1.93
CA CYS A 129 -0.07 -0.43 1.10
C CYS A 129 -0.56 0.91 0.54
N MET A 130 -1.84 1.25 0.60
CA MET A 130 -2.27 2.53 0.04
C MET A 130 -1.63 3.68 0.81
N GLY A 131 -1.08 4.68 0.12
CA GLY A 131 -0.32 5.75 0.73
C GLY A 131 1.08 5.36 1.21
N ALA A 132 1.54 4.13 0.98
CA ALA A 132 2.87 3.71 1.37
C ALA A 132 3.95 4.34 0.45
N PRO A 133 5.12 4.70 1.00
CA PRO A 133 6.28 5.14 0.24
C PRO A 133 6.88 3.95 -0.53
N CYS A 134 7.18 4.16 -1.81
CA CYS A 134 7.70 3.14 -2.71
C CYS A 134 8.98 3.58 -3.39
N TYR A 135 9.90 2.65 -3.54
CA TYR A 135 11.24 2.89 -4.10
C TYR A 135 11.44 2.07 -5.38
N ASN A 136 12.29 2.57 -6.28
CA ASN A 136 12.80 1.90 -7.47
C ASN A 136 13.74 0.73 -7.11
N SER A 137 13.21 -0.23 -6.37
CA SER A 137 13.90 -1.42 -5.91
C SER A 137 13.09 -2.63 -6.33
N VAL A 138 13.69 -3.48 -7.17
CA VAL A 138 13.05 -4.70 -7.65
C VAL A 138 12.79 -5.64 -6.48
N TYR A 139 11.53 -6.04 -6.30
CA TYR A 139 11.16 -7.02 -5.29
C TYR A 139 11.39 -8.45 -5.82
N ASN A 140 10.76 -8.80 -6.94
CA ASN A 140 10.94 -10.07 -7.65
C ASN A 140 10.31 -10.01 -9.05
N GLY A 141 10.87 -10.69 -10.05
CA GLY A 141 10.26 -10.86 -11.36
C GLY A 141 9.81 -9.53 -11.98
N ILE A 142 8.51 -9.43 -12.30
CA ILE A 142 7.88 -8.24 -12.87
C ILE A 142 7.71 -7.07 -11.86
N TRP A 143 7.83 -7.33 -10.56
CA TRP A 143 7.58 -6.37 -9.48
C TRP A 143 8.78 -5.43 -9.31
N ASN A 144 8.79 -4.37 -10.11
CA ASN A 144 9.91 -3.44 -10.25
C ASN A 144 10.00 -2.36 -9.16
N LEU A 145 9.03 -2.31 -8.24
CA LEU A 145 9.04 -1.44 -7.08
C LEU A 145 8.92 -2.24 -5.79
N THR A 146 9.42 -1.65 -4.72
CA THR A 146 9.19 -2.14 -3.35
C THR A 146 8.61 -1.02 -2.52
N CYS A 147 7.46 -1.27 -1.90
CA CYS A 147 6.80 -0.33 -1.00
C CYS A 147 6.92 -0.80 0.45
N ILE A 148 7.09 0.14 1.38
CA ILE A 148 7.11 -0.14 2.81
C ILE A 148 5.70 0.05 3.36
N CYS A 149 4.99 -1.05 3.55
CA CYS A 149 3.60 -1.04 3.99
C CYS A 149 3.51 -1.45 5.46
N PRO A 150 2.71 -0.77 6.31
CA PRO A 150 2.36 -1.33 7.60
C PRO A 150 1.61 -2.65 7.44
N TYR A 151 1.70 -3.51 8.45
CA TYR A 151 0.86 -4.70 8.53
C TYR A 151 0.26 -4.88 9.92
N VAL A 152 -0.87 -5.60 9.96
CA VAL A 152 -1.54 -6.06 11.18
C VAL A 152 -1.65 -7.57 11.16
N ASN A 153 -1.60 -8.19 12.34
CA ASN A 153 -1.96 -9.59 12.50
C ASN A 153 -3.44 -9.69 12.83
N LYS A 154 -4.13 -10.65 12.21
CA LYS A 154 -5.54 -10.93 12.47
C LYS A 154 -5.79 -12.42 12.58
N THR A 155 -6.75 -12.79 13.41
CA THR A 155 -7.21 -14.17 13.59
C THR A 155 -7.97 -14.72 12.39
N SER A 156 -8.54 -13.85 11.55
CA SER A 156 -9.13 -14.22 10.27
C SER A 156 -9.24 -13.03 9.33
N GLY A 157 -9.45 -13.30 8.03
CA GLY A 157 -9.72 -12.26 7.05
C GLY A 157 -9.94 -12.81 5.65
N SER A 158 -9.98 -11.91 4.66
CA SER A 158 -9.98 -12.29 3.25
C SER A 158 -8.96 -11.48 2.48
N THR A 159 -8.27 -12.15 1.56
CA THR A 159 -7.41 -11.53 0.56
C THR A 159 -7.93 -11.89 -0.83
N TRP A 160 -7.50 -11.14 -1.83
CA TRP A 160 -7.71 -11.55 -3.22
C TRP A 160 -6.89 -12.80 -3.50
N ASP A 161 -7.49 -13.73 -4.26
CA ASP A 161 -6.81 -14.92 -4.74
C ASP A 161 -5.57 -14.52 -5.54
N SER A 162 -4.42 -14.95 -5.05
CA SER A 162 -3.13 -14.74 -5.68
C SER A 162 -2.47 -16.09 -5.97
N GLY A 163 -3.27 -17.14 -6.23
CA GLY A 163 -2.80 -18.50 -6.38
C GLY A 163 -2.49 -19.20 -5.06
N ASP A 164 -2.04 -20.46 -5.19
CA ASP A 164 -2.03 -21.43 -4.10
C ASP A 164 -1.24 -20.95 -2.87
N ASP A 165 -1.92 -21.04 -1.72
CA ASP A 165 -1.40 -20.93 -0.36
C ASP A 165 -0.98 -19.53 0.14
N VAL A 166 -1.67 -18.49 -0.34
CA VAL A 166 -1.52 -17.10 0.15
C VAL A 166 -1.72 -16.97 1.67
N CYS A 167 -2.70 -17.68 2.24
CA CYS A 167 -3.00 -17.63 3.67
C CYS A 167 -1.93 -18.31 4.54
N TRP A 168 -1.37 -19.45 4.11
CA TRP A 168 -0.31 -20.13 4.86
C TRP A 168 1.01 -19.36 4.78
N SER A 169 1.34 -18.84 3.59
CA SER A 169 2.55 -18.02 3.39
C SER A 169 2.56 -16.81 4.32
N ALA A 170 1.39 -16.18 4.50
CA ALA A 170 1.22 -14.99 5.31
C ALA A 170 0.84 -15.27 6.77
N ASN A 171 1.10 -16.49 7.28
CA ASN A 171 0.92 -16.81 8.69
C ASN A 171 1.58 -15.74 9.58
N ALA A 172 0.86 -15.29 10.62
CA ALA A 172 1.31 -14.23 11.52
C ALA A 172 2.69 -14.50 12.14
N THR A 173 3.04 -15.77 12.35
CA THR A 173 4.34 -16.22 12.88
C THR A 173 5.44 -16.34 11.82
N GLY A 174 5.07 -16.31 10.54
CA GLY A 174 5.98 -16.44 9.40
C GLY A 174 6.67 -15.13 9.01
N ASP A 175 7.50 -15.20 7.98
CA ASP A 175 8.26 -14.06 7.44
C ASP A 175 7.43 -13.15 6.51
N CYS A 176 6.25 -13.58 6.06
CA CYS A 176 5.49 -12.89 5.03
C CYS A 176 4.20 -12.23 5.53
N ALA A 177 3.77 -11.21 4.81
CA ALA A 177 2.45 -10.60 4.90
C ALA A 177 1.81 -10.55 3.49
N VAL A 178 0.51 -10.33 3.41
CA VAL A 178 -0.22 -10.20 2.13
C VAL A 178 -0.99 -8.90 2.09
N VAL A 179 -1.02 -8.24 0.94
CA VAL A 179 -1.76 -6.99 0.79
C VAL A 179 -3.27 -7.29 0.88
N ALA A 180 -3.95 -6.70 1.86
CA ALA A 180 -5.39 -6.88 2.05
C ALA A 180 -6.19 -5.87 1.22
N GLY A 181 -7.08 -6.36 0.36
CA GLY A 181 -7.90 -5.51 -0.50
C GLY A 181 -8.97 -4.66 0.20
N SER A 182 -9.29 -4.89 1.48
CA SER A 182 -10.40 -4.15 2.11
C SER A 182 -10.44 -4.19 3.64
N SER A 183 -9.31 -4.36 4.33
CA SER A 183 -9.36 -4.39 5.79
C SER A 183 -9.54 -2.98 6.36
N ARG A 184 -10.81 -2.58 6.53
CA ARG A 184 -11.23 -1.42 7.33
C ARG A 184 -11.06 -1.77 8.80
N ASP A 185 -9.81 -1.94 9.23
CA ASP A 185 -9.59 -2.14 10.65
C ASP A 185 -9.97 -0.90 11.45
N THR A 186 -9.83 -0.98 12.76
CA THR A 186 -9.76 0.19 13.62
C THR A 186 -8.33 0.29 14.14
N TYR A 187 -7.73 1.46 14.00
CA TYR A 187 -6.37 1.82 14.35
C TYR A 187 -6.59 2.77 15.51
N THR A 188 -6.02 2.42 16.65
CA THR A 188 -5.92 3.36 17.75
C THR A 188 -4.95 4.47 17.35
N LEU A 189 -5.03 5.62 18.03
CA LEU A 189 -4.05 6.69 17.83
C LEU A 189 -2.62 6.17 18.04
N ASP A 190 -2.38 5.41 19.11
CA ASP A 190 -1.10 4.78 19.41
C ASP A 190 -0.61 3.86 18.27
N TYR A 191 -1.53 3.13 17.62
CA TYR A 191 -1.18 2.31 16.46
C TYR A 191 -0.72 3.18 15.29
N LEU A 192 -1.43 4.28 15.00
CA LEU A 192 -1.07 5.19 13.93
C LEU A 192 0.28 5.86 14.19
N GLU A 193 0.51 6.35 15.41
CA GLU A 193 1.77 6.99 15.80
C GLU A 193 2.95 6.01 15.74
N SER A 194 2.77 4.79 16.26
CA SER A 194 3.80 3.75 16.18
C SER A 194 4.05 3.30 14.74
N THR A 195 3.02 3.26 13.89
CA THR A 195 3.16 2.95 12.46
C THR A 195 3.95 4.03 11.72
N VAL A 196 3.58 5.30 11.92
CA VAL A 196 4.31 6.44 11.35
C VAL A 196 5.78 6.41 11.78
N SER A 197 6.05 6.14 13.05
CA SER A 197 7.41 6.03 13.58
C SER A 197 8.17 4.87 12.94
N ALA A 198 7.54 3.69 12.85
CA ALA A 198 8.14 2.52 12.23
C ALA A 198 8.50 2.78 10.76
N MET A 199 7.62 3.44 10.00
CA MET A 199 7.90 3.79 8.60
C MET A 199 9.11 4.71 8.43
N LYS A 200 9.34 5.65 9.35
CA LYS A 200 10.54 6.53 9.30
C LYS A 200 11.83 5.75 9.53
N SER A 201 11.79 4.71 10.36
CA SER A 201 12.94 3.89 10.71
C SER A 201 13.07 2.60 9.89
N ALA A 202 12.07 2.29 9.05
CA ALA A 202 11.98 1.01 8.37
C ALA A 202 13.14 0.84 7.40
N ASN A 203 13.85 -0.28 7.54
CA ASN A 203 14.83 -0.71 6.56
C ASN A 203 14.19 -1.74 5.63
N MET A 204 14.15 -1.42 4.34
CA MET A 204 13.54 -2.27 3.33
C MET A 204 14.23 -3.64 3.29
N THR A 205 13.47 -4.70 3.56
CA THR A 205 13.95 -6.08 3.55
C THR A 205 13.24 -6.85 2.45
N VAL A 206 13.98 -7.28 1.43
CA VAL A 206 13.43 -8.11 0.34
C VAL A 206 13.95 -9.55 0.48
N ARG A 207 13.05 -10.51 0.70
CA ARG A 207 13.36 -11.95 0.72
C ARG A 207 12.47 -12.69 -0.28
N ASN A 208 12.67 -12.38 -1.56
CA ASN A 208 11.88 -12.88 -2.67
C ASN A 208 11.74 -14.41 -2.75
N HIS A 209 12.74 -15.18 -2.28
CA HIS A 209 12.69 -16.64 -2.22
C HIS A 209 11.78 -17.17 -1.09
N LYS A 210 11.54 -16.38 -0.03
CA LYS A 210 10.65 -16.76 1.07
C LYS A 210 9.22 -16.27 0.87
N CYS A 211 9.08 -15.08 0.29
CA CYS A 211 7.80 -14.43 0.07
C CYS A 211 7.62 -14.07 -1.41
N PRO A 212 7.55 -15.07 -2.33
CA PRO A 212 7.46 -14.81 -3.76
C PRO A 212 6.10 -14.21 -4.13
N CYS A 213 6.10 -13.17 -4.96
CA CYS A 213 4.88 -12.69 -5.59
C CYS A 213 4.52 -13.56 -6.82
N VAL A 214 3.24 -13.55 -7.19
CA VAL A 214 2.75 -14.18 -8.43
C VAL A 214 3.43 -13.55 -9.65
N GLY A 215 3.72 -14.36 -10.68
CA GLY A 215 4.45 -13.89 -11.87
C GLY A 215 5.96 -13.74 -11.64
N SER A 216 6.51 -14.51 -10.68
CA SER A 216 7.95 -14.72 -10.52
C SER A 216 8.49 -15.83 -11.42
#